data_AF-A0A5J4WY52-F1
#
_entry.id   AF-A0A5J4WY52-F1
#
_cell.length_a   1.000
_cell.length_b   1.000
_cell.length_c   1.000
_cell.angle_alpha   90.00
_cell.angle_beta   90.00
_cell.angle_gamma   90.00
#
_symmetry.space_group_name_H-M   'P 1'
#
loop_
_entity.id
_entity.type
_entity.pdbx_description
1 polymer ?
#
loop_
_entity_poly.entity_id
_entity_poly.type
_entity_poly.pdbx_seq_one_letter_code
_entity_poly.pdbx_strand_id
1 'polypeptide(L)'
;VLAFIGLVLGTKEKNVLIVYFSLTGTTEKVVYDLEKHIIASSRDPITVQKENLNCIAVDEKRNQGLKLFIDIARGKEALKCDDIKIDVGKFDGVVVAGPVWDHTCAQPLATWAERGYLLKSKKTFFLSISKSSEPGKFYQKLQKYSGVEENGHLNVKIQNWNNKDANKQEKSQEQIDNFARDILQKSEIRVYSKDPIIQQQEREEDEKKKQEELKKKKVTKQTSTIINGTDEHTENTGNKDSWKNKIIQVPGKAKEITQGFLNIFTKKNKKDEKEQKIEKKKEIEDKIKKEKEKQEKKEKEKIEEEERKRVENLKKEEQNKLKEIEKKAKEEEKKLKEAGKKAKEALNKKI
;
A
#
# COMPACT_ATOMS: atom_id res chain seq x y z
N VAL A 1 5.27 32.69 33.63
CA VAL A 1 5.02 33.14 32.23
C VAL A 1 6.29 33.17 31.37
N LEU A 2 7.49 33.45 31.94
CA LEU A 2 8.75 33.48 31.16
C LEU A 2 9.45 32.13 30.93
N ALA A 3 8.87 31.00 31.35
CA ALA A 3 9.44 29.65 31.14
C ALA A 3 8.83 28.91 29.93
N PHE A 4 7.85 29.50 29.23
CA PHE A 4 7.11 28.82 28.14
C PHE A 4 7.59 29.21 26.73
N ILE A 5 8.57 30.11 26.61
CA ILE A 5 9.06 30.65 25.33
C ILE A 5 10.42 30.04 24.93
N GLY A 6 11.03 29.21 25.79
CA GLY A 6 12.39 28.66 25.59
C GLY A 6 12.49 27.25 25.00
N LEU A 7 11.42 26.68 24.43
CA LEU A 7 11.45 25.32 23.87
C LEU A 7 10.96 25.25 22.41
N VAL A 8 11.25 26.27 21.60
CA VAL A 8 11.47 26.00 20.17
C VAL A 8 12.90 25.45 20.10
N LEU A 9 13.08 24.20 20.54
CA LEU A 9 14.26 23.42 20.20
C LEU A 9 14.31 23.45 18.67
N GLY A 10 15.27 24.20 18.11
CA GLY A 10 15.52 24.21 16.68
C GLY A 10 15.76 22.78 16.25
N THR A 11 14.73 22.14 15.70
CA THR A 11 14.81 20.77 15.23
C THR A 11 15.75 20.79 14.05
N LYS A 12 16.98 20.30 14.26
CA LYS A 12 17.96 20.16 13.19
C LYS A 12 17.30 19.38 12.06
N GLU A 13 17.31 19.96 10.87
CA GLU A 13 16.78 19.33 9.68
C GLU A 13 17.43 17.96 9.48
N LYS A 14 16.58 16.95 9.26
CA LYS A 14 16.97 15.56 9.08
C LYS A 14 17.07 15.23 7.60
N ASN A 15 18.04 14.42 7.23
CA ASN A 15 18.30 14.09 5.83
C ASN A 15 18.22 12.57 5.61
N VAL A 16 17.40 12.15 4.65
CA VAL A 16 17.33 10.75 4.21
C VAL A 16 17.78 10.65 2.76
N LEU A 17 18.70 9.73 2.49
CA LEU A 17 19.12 9.39 1.14
C LEU A 17 18.39 8.13 0.67
N ILE A 18 17.79 8.16 -0.52
CA ILE A 18 17.29 6.97 -1.20
C ILE A 18 18.13 6.74 -2.46
N VAL A 19 19.03 5.77 -2.41
CA VAL A 19 19.77 5.32 -3.59
C VAL A 19 19.02 4.17 -4.22
N TYR A 20 18.69 4.27 -5.50
CA TYR A 20 17.92 3.25 -6.17
C TYR A 20 18.41 2.92 -7.57
N PHE A 21 18.04 1.75 -8.06
CA PHE A 21 18.23 1.38 -9.46
C PHE A 21 16.89 0.99 -10.09
N SER A 22 16.58 1.59 -11.24
CA SER A 22 15.33 1.34 -11.95
C SER A 22 15.57 1.24 -13.46
N LEU A 23 15.34 0.05 -14.03
CA LEU A 23 15.38 -0.16 -15.48
C LEU A 23 14.00 0.03 -16.13
N THR A 24 12.92 -0.38 -15.46
CA THR A 24 11.55 -0.39 -16.00
C THR A 24 10.66 0.70 -15.41
N GLY A 25 11.18 1.57 -14.55
CA GLY A 25 10.41 2.61 -13.84
C GLY A 25 9.61 2.09 -12.64
N THR A 26 9.54 0.78 -12.38
CA THR A 26 8.75 0.26 -11.25
C THR A 26 9.38 0.58 -9.90
N THR A 27 10.69 0.37 -9.74
CA THR A 27 11.42 0.76 -8.52
C THR A 27 11.25 2.24 -8.25
N GLU A 28 11.39 3.05 -9.29
CA GLU A 28 11.24 4.50 -9.20
C GLU A 28 9.88 4.88 -8.62
N LYS A 29 8.78 4.35 -9.16
CA LYS A 29 7.43 4.62 -8.63
C LYS A 29 7.30 4.27 -7.13
N VAL A 30 7.84 3.12 -6.72
CA VAL A 30 7.82 2.69 -5.31
C VAL A 30 8.65 3.65 -4.44
N VAL A 31 9.80 4.10 -4.93
CA VAL A 31 10.68 5.06 -4.22
C VAL A 31 10.02 6.43 -4.07
N TYR A 32 9.36 6.94 -5.11
CA TYR A 32 8.62 8.19 -5.03
C TYR A 32 7.46 8.13 -4.03
N ASP A 33 6.77 6.99 -3.95
CA ASP A 33 5.72 6.83 -2.95
C ASP A 33 6.32 6.69 -1.55
N LEU A 34 7.39 5.91 -1.38
CA LEU A 34 8.11 5.83 -0.10
C LEU A 34 8.55 7.21 0.42
N GLU A 35 9.11 8.06 -0.44
CA GLU A 35 9.47 9.44 -0.10
C GLU A 35 8.27 10.23 0.45
N LYS A 36 7.12 10.18 -0.23
CA LYS A 36 5.91 10.87 0.24
C LYS A 36 5.51 10.42 1.63
N HIS A 37 5.57 9.11 1.90
CA HIS A 37 5.22 8.54 3.20
C HIS A 37 6.24 8.89 4.29
N ILE A 38 7.54 8.96 3.97
CA ILE A 38 8.58 9.45 4.87
C ILE A 38 8.32 10.91 5.25
N ILE A 39 8.09 11.79 4.27
CA ILE A 39 7.83 13.21 4.49
C ILE A 39 6.55 13.42 5.30
N ALA A 40 5.45 12.76 4.89
CA ALA A 40 4.15 12.91 5.55
C ALA A 40 4.13 12.37 6.99
N SER A 41 4.95 11.35 7.29
CA SER A 41 5.00 10.74 8.62
C SER A 41 5.96 11.47 9.58
N SER A 42 6.89 12.28 9.06
CA SER A 42 7.89 12.98 9.86
C SER A 42 7.32 14.19 10.59
N ARG A 43 7.62 14.31 11.88
CA ARG A 43 7.33 15.48 12.72
C ARG A 43 8.45 16.51 12.69
N ASP A 44 9.66 16.09 12.30
CA ASP A 44 10.83 16.95 12.13
C ASP A 44 10.91 17.45 10.68
N PRO A 45 11.47 18.65 10.43
CA PRO A 45 11.85 19.07 9.09
C PRO A 45 12.77 18.01 8.47
N ILE A 46 12.34 17.44 7.34
CA ILE A 46 13.05 16.35 6.67
C ILE A 46 13.24 16.66 5.20
N THR A 47 14.45 16.46 4.72
CA THR A 47 14.79 16.48 3.30
C THR A 47 15.10 15.07 2.84
N VAL A 48 14.43 14.63 1.79
CA VAL A 48 14.68 13.33 1.14
C VAL A 48 15.39 13.58 -0.18
N GLN A 49 16.61 13.05 -0.32
CA GLN A 49 17.35 13.07 -1.58
C GLN A 49 17.23 11.70 -2.23
N LYS A 50 16.85 11.67 -3.51
CA LYS A 50 16.75 10.43 -4.30
C LYS A 50 17.81 10.42 -5.38
N GLU A 51 18.48 9.30 -5.53
CA GLU A 51 19.58 9.15 -6.47
C GLU A 51 19.41 7.85 -7.25
N ASN A 52 19.09 7.99 -8.55
CA ASN A 52 19.02 6.84 -9.44
C ASN A 52 20.41 6.49 -9.93
N LEU A 53 20.82 5.23 -9.75
CA LEU A 53 21.99 4.65 -10.38
C LEU A 53 21.72 4.55 -11.88
N ASN A 54 21.92 5.64 -12.61
CA ASN A 54 21.87 5.61 -14.06
C ASN A 54 22.98 4.68 -14.54
N CYS A 55 22.58 3.64 -15.26
CA CYS A 55 23.51 2.72 -15.87
C CYS A 55 23.19 2.60 -17.35
N ILE A 56 24.23 2.77 -18.14
CA ILE A 56 24.20 2.66 -19.59
C ILE A 56 24.75 1.27 -19.92
N ALA A 57 24.22 0.66 -20.97
CA ALA A 57 24.86 -0.52 -21.52
C ALA A 57 26.27 -0.16 -21.99
N VAL A 58 27.25 -1.04 -21.77
CA VAL A 58 28.65 -0.80 -22.19
C VAL A 58 28.76 -0.64 -23.72
N ASP A 59 27.78 -1.15 -24.48
CA ASP A 59 27.63 -0.87 -25.91
C ASP A 59 26.53 0.18 -26.13
N GLU A 60 26.94 1.45 -26.26
CA GLU A 60 26.06 2.65 -26.35
C GLU A 60 25.01 2.58 -27.47
N LYS A 61 25.19 1.67 -28.45
CA LYS A 61 24.27 1.50 -29.59
C LYS A 61 22.97 0.79 -29.25
N ARG A 62 22.82 0.24 -28.03
CA ARG A 62 21.61 -0.52 -27.60
C ARG A 62 20.77 0.22 -26.57
N ASN A 63 20.40 1.46 -26.86
CA ASN A 63 19.30 2.10 -26.15
C ASN A 63 17.96 1.53 -26.64
N GLN A 64 17.34 0.64 -25.85
CA GLN A 64 15.90 0.64 -25.50
C GLN A 64 15.41 -0.72 -24.91
N GLY A 65 14.94 -0.69 -23.66
CA GLY A 65 13.87 -1.56 -23.17
C GLY A 65 14.20 -3.02 -22.80
N LEU A 66 13.18 -3.88 -22.93
CA LEU A 66 13.16 -5.29 -22.50
C LEU A 66 14.32 -6.13 -23.10
N LYS A 67 14.83 -5.76 -24.27
CA LYS A 67 15.95 -6.46 -24.92
C LYS A 67 17.24 -6.30 -24.12
N LEU A 68 17.56 -5.08 -23.69
CA LEU A 68 18.70 -4.83 -22.81
C LEU A 68 18.54 -5.59 -21.48
N PHE A 69 17.34 -5.59 -20.89
CA PHE A 69 17.03 -6.40 -19.71
C PHE A 69 17.33 -7.90 -19.93
N ILE A 70 16.87 -8.47 -21.06
CA ILE A 70 17.10 -9.87 -21.40
C ILE A 70 18.59 -10.16 -21.63
N ASP A 71 19.31 -9.26 -22.28
CA ASP A 71 20.73 -9.44 -22.58
C ASP A 71 21.58 -9.34 -21.29
N ILE A 72 21.24 -8.43 -20.37
CA ILE A 72 21.84 -8.36 -19.02
C ILE A 72 21.54 -9.64 -18.22
N ALA A 73 20.27 -10.07 -18.17
CA ALA A 73 19.88 -11.30 -17.46
C ALA A 73 20.56 -12.56 -18.04
N ARG A 74 20.91 -12.55 -19.33
CA ARG A 74 21.65 -13.63 -20.00
C ARG A 74 23.18 -13.49 -19.89
N GLY A 75 23.68 -12.50 -19.16
CA GLY A 75 25.11 -12.22 -19.00
C GLY A 75 25.81 -11.79 -20.30
N LYS A 76 25.06 -11.36 -21.31
CA LYS A 76 25.59 -10.94 -22.62
C LYS A 76 26.04 -9.49 -22.64
N GLU A 77 25.63 -8.72 -21.65
CA GLU A 77 25.85 -7.28 -21.59
C GLU A 77 26.09 -6.85 -20.14
N ALA A 78 27.14 -6.05 -19.93
CA ALA A 78 27.42 -5.45 -18.63
C ALA A 78 26.82 -4.04 -18.57
N LEU A 79 26.33 -3.66 -17.40
CA LEU A 79 25.93 -2.28 -17.11
C LEU A 79 27.14 -1.52 -16.58
N LYS A 80 27.41 -0.35 -17.18
CA LYS A 80 28.32 0.64 -16.59
C LYS A 80 27.45 1.67 -15.89
N CYS A 81 27.68 1.86 -14.60
CA CYS A 81 26.95 2.86 -13.82
C CYS A 81 27.81 4.10 -13.66
N ASP A 82 27.14 5.26 -13.65
CA ASP A 82 27.81 6.53 -13.44
C ASP A 82 28.50 6.56 -12.06
N ASP A 83 29.63 7.28 -12.00
CA ASP A 83 30.33 7.54 -10.75
C ASP A 83 29.52 8.54 -9.92
N ILE A 84 28.53 8.01 -9.19
CA ILE A 84 27.75 8.81 -8.26
C ILE A 84 28.63 9.16 -7.06
N LYS A 85 29.00 10.44 -6.96
CA LYS A 85 29.73 11.05 -5.83
C LYS A 85 28.74 11.67 -4.85
N ILE A 86 27.99 10.82 -4.14
CA ILE A 86 27.17 11.28 -3.01
C ILE A 86 28.03 11.24 -1.75
N ASP A 87 28.12 12.37 -1.06
CA ASP A 87 28.60 12.38 0.32
C ASP A 87 27.50 11.80 1.23
N VAL A 88 27.60 10.51 1.54
CA VAL A 88 26.65 9.80 2.41
C VAL A 88 26.74 10.31 3.86
N GLY A 89 27.84 10.98 4.24
CA GLY A 89 28.10 11.51 5.57
C GLY A 89 27.05 12.52 6.06
N LYS A 90 26.41 13.26 5.16
CA LYS A 90 25.42 14.29 5.50
C LYS A 90 24.02 13.76 5.86
N PHE A 91 23.77 12.47 5.68
CA PHE A 91 22.44 11.87 5.89
C PHE A 91 22.34 11.13 7.24
N ASP A 92 21.16 11.17 7.84
CA ASP A 92 20.81 10.43 9.05
C ASP A 92 20.41 8.97 8.73
N GLY A 93 19.73 8.77 7.60
CA GLY A 93 19.29 7.45 7.12
C GLY A 93 19.56 7.24 5.62
N VAL A 94 19.83 5.99 5.24
CA VAL A 94 20.08 5.60 3.84
C VAL A 94 19.19 4.42 3.48
N VAL A 95 18.38 4.57 2.43
CA VAL A 95 17.60 3.50 1.83
C VAL A 95 18.28 3.07 0.54
N VAL A 96 18.54 1.78 0.40
CA VAL A 96 19.07 1.18 -0.83
C VAL A 96 17.96 0.35 -1.46
N ALA A 97 17.47 0.79 -2.62
CA ALA A 97 16.27 0.26 -3.24
C ALA A 97 16.51 -0.32 -4.64
N GLY A 98 15.93 -1.47 -4.95
CA GLY A 98 15.96 -1.94 -6.33
C GLY A 98 15.32 -3.28 -6.61
N PRO A 99 15.33 -3.67 -7.89
CA PRO A 99 14.67 -4.88 -8.31
C PRO A 99 15.48 -6.11 -7.89
N VAL A 100 14.75 -7.19 -7.61
CA VAL A 100 15.34 -8.53 -7.47
C VAL A 100 15.45 -9.15 -8.85
N TRP A 101 16.67 -9.40 -9.29
CA TRP A 101 17.02 -10.10 -10.54
C TRP A 101 17.77 -11.38 -10.19
N ASP A 102 17.34 -12.51 -10.77
CA ASP A 102 17.94 -13.84 -10.52
C ASP A 102 18.17 -14.13 -9.02
N HIS A 103 17.13 -13.86 -8.21
CA HIS A 103 17.13 -14.04 -6.75
C HIS A 103 18.15 -13.17 -5.99
N THR A 104 18.67 -12.11 -6.59
CA THR A 104 19.66 -11.22 -5.97
C THR A 104 19.40 -9.75 -6.30
N CYS A 105 20.15 -8.82 -5.68
CA CYS A 105 20.15 -7.41 -6.07
C CYS A 105 20.74 -7.21 -7.47
N ALA A 106 20.22 -6.22 -8.20
CA ALA A 106 20.77 -5.82 -9.48
C ALA A 106 22.25 -5.41 -9.35
N GLN A 107 23.06 -5.76 -10.36
CA GLN A 107 24.50 -5.50 -10.37
C GLN A 107 24.87 -4.03 -10.09
N PRO A 108 24.16 -3.02 -10.64
CA PRO A 108 24.37 -1.60 -10.29
C PRO A 108 24.41 -1.30 -8.79
N LEU A 109 23.47 -1.87 -8.04
CA LEU A 109 23.39 -1.69 -6.59
C LEU A 109 24.53 -2.40 -5.88
N ALA A 110 24.93 -3.59 -6.36
CA ALA A 110 26.07 -4.30 -5.82
C ALA A 110 27.37 -3.50 -6.01
N THR A 111 27.65 -3.03 -7.23
CA THR A 111 28.83 -2.21 -7.54
C THR A 111 28.84 -0.88 -6.77
N TRP A 112 27.68 -0.24 -6.60
CA TRP A 112 27.61 0.95 -5.75
C TRP A 112 27.86 0.61 -4.27
N ALA A 113 27.27 -0.49 -3.77
CA ALA A 113 27.43 -0.95 -2.39
C ALA A 113 28.86 -1.43 -2.05
N GLU A 114 29.67 -1.83 -3.03
CA GLU A 114 31.11 -2.11 -2.86
C GLU A 114 31.89 -0.91 -2.29
N ARG A 115 31.36 0.31 -2.46
CA ARG A 115 31.86 1.53 -1.81
C ARG A 115 31.41 1.64 -0.34
N GLY A 116 31.12 0.49 0.27
CA GLY A 116 30.43 0.29 1.54
C GLY A 116 31.00 1.00 2.76
N TYR A 117 32.26 1.45 2.71
CA TYR A 117 32.83 2.29 3.75
C TYR A 117 31.98 3.55 4.03
N LEU A 118 31.26 4.06 3.02
CA LEU A 118 30.34 5.19 3.14
C LEU A 118 29.07 4.87 3.96
N LEU A 119 28.70 3.59 4.08
CA LEU A 119 27.46 3.14 4.71
C LEU A 119 27.66 2.64 6.15
N LYS A 120 28.87 2.24 6.53
CA LYS A 120 29.16 1.60 7.84
C LYS A 120 28.75 2.41 9.06
N SER A 121 28.79 3.73 8.98
CA SER A 121 28.41 4.62 10.07
C SER A 121 26.95 5.07 10.00
N LYS A 122 26.12 4.46 9.15
CA LYS A 122 24.78 4.96 8.81
C LYS A 122 23.71 3.92 9.07
N LYS A 123 22.50 4.43 9.34
CA LYS A 123 21.30 3.60 9.42
C LYS A 123 20.87 3.25 8.01
N THR A 124 21.20 2.02 7.58
CA THR A 124 20.89 1.53 6.24
C THR A 124 19.67 0.61 6.25
N PHE A 125 18.77 0.83 5.30
CA PHE A 125 17.55 0.07 5.07
C PHE A 125 17.53 -0.47 3.65
N PHE A 126 17.01 -1.69 3.48
CA PHE A 126 16.92 -2.32 2.16
C PHE A 126 15.48 -2.40 1.67
N LEU A 127 15.26 -1.97 0.43
CA LEU A 127 13.97 -2.09 -0.24
C LEU A 127 14.12 -2.94 -1.50
N SER A 128 13.59 -4.14 -1.48
CA SER A 128 13.60 -5.04 -2.63
C SER A 128 12.26 -5.00 -3.37
N ILE A 129 12.30 -4.87 -4.69
CA ILE A 129 11.11 -4.86 -5.55
C ILE A 129 11.12 -6.14 -6.39
N SER A 130 10.17 -7.04 -6.16
CA SER A 130 10.22 -8.37 -6.76
C SER A 130 8.86 -8.85 -7.25
N LYS A 131 8.85 -9.81 -8.18
CA LYS A 131 7.62 -10.52 -8.57
C LYS A 131 7.21 -11.58 -7.54
N SER A 132 8.12 -11.99 -6.65
CA SER A 132 7.94 -13.07 -5.67
C SER A 132 7.68 -12.52 -4.27
N SER A 133 7.22 -13.39 -3.34
CA SER A 133 7.17 -13.07 -1.91
C SER A 133 8.55 -13.01 -1.28
N GLU A 134 9.49 -13.72 -1.87
CA GLU A 134 10.82 -13.83 -1.31
C GLU A 134 11.74 -12.79 -1.94
N PRO A 135 12.47 -12.02 -1.10
CA PRO A 135 13.52 -11.12 -1.59
C PRO A 135 14.73 -11.88 -2.14
N GLY A 136 14.76 -13.22 -2.01
CA GLY A 136 15.93 -14.03 -2.33
C GLY A 136 17.12 -13.63 -1.45
N LYS A 137 18.31 -13.57 -2.06
CA LYS A 137 19.57 -13.15 -1.45
C LYS A 137 19.85 -11.66 -1.62
N PHE A 138 18.82 -10.85 -1.92
CA PHE A 138 18.96 -9.42 -2.19
C PHE A 138 19.74 -8.68 -1.10
N TYR A 139 19.26 -8.76 0.14
CA TYR A 139 19.90 -8.08 1.27
C TYR A 139 21.23 -8.73 1.63
N GLN A 140 21.34 -10.06 1.59
CA GLN A 140 22.58 -10.80 1.89
C GLN A 140 23.74 -10.36 1.00
N LYS A 141 23.46 -10.14 -0.29
CA LYS A 141 24.47 -9.65 -1.24
C LYS A 141 24.85 -8.20 -0.93
N LEU A 142 23.88 -7.32 -0.66
CA LEU A 142 24.15 -5.93 -0.27
C LEU A 142 24.94 -5.83 1.04
N GLN A 143 24.58 -6.59 2.06
CA GLN A 143 25.33 -6.67 3.32
C GLN A 143 26.76 -7.14 3.10
N LYS A 144 26.96 -8.18 2.29
CA LYS A 144 28.30 -8.69 1.94
C LYS A 144 29.18 -7.60 1.30
N TYR A 145 28.65 -6.80 0.40
CA TYR A 145 29.42 -5.76 -0.30
C TYR A 145 29.61 -4.50 0.52
N SER A 146 28.55 -4.06 1.21
CA SER A 146 28.59 -2.85 2.02
C SER A 146 29.34 -3.03 3.35
N GLY A 147 29.33 -4.26 3.88
CA GLY A 147 29.80 -4.55 5.23
C GLY A 147 28.91 -3.93 6.31
N VAL A 148 27.64 -3.65 6.00
CA VAL A 148 26.67 -3.01 6.90
C VAL A 148 25.58 -3.99 7.29
N GLU A 149 25.26 -4.05 8.59
CA GLU A 149 24.09 -4.77 9.07
C GLU A 149 22.82 -3.97 8.74
N GLU A 150 21.78 -4.66 8.28
CA GLU A 150 20.54 -3.98 7.95
C GLU A 150 19.82 -3.51 9.22
N ASN A 151 19.32 -2.28 9.19
CA ASN A 151 18.44 -1.79 10.26
C ASN A 151 16.98 -2.16 9.98
N GLY A 152 16.65 -2.46 8.73
CA GLY A 152 15.33 -2.94 8.31
C GLY A 152 15.31 -3.30 6.83
N HIS A 153 14.40 -4.21 6.47
CA HIS A 153 14.21 -4.67 5.09
C HIS A 153 12.72 -4.77 4.75
N LEU A 154 12.34 -4.29 3.58
CA LEU A 154 11.01 -4.48 3.00
C LEU A 154 11.12 -5.12 1.62
N ASN A 155 10.29 -6.14 1.38
CA ASN A 155 10.07 -6.69 0.04
C ASN A 155 8.69 -6.27 -0.51
N VAL A 156 8.68 -5.52 -1.60
CA VAL A 156 7.47 -5.09 -2.30
C VAL A 156 7.19 -5.99 -3.49
N LYS A 157 6.01 -6.63 -3.49
CA LYS A 157 5.52 -7.42 -4.61
C LYS A 157 5.00 -6.53 -5.73
N ILE A 158 5.66 -6.55 -6.89
CA ILE A 158 5.26 -5.81 -8.10
C ILE A 158 3.80 -6.11 -8.51
N GLN A 159 3.36 -7.37 -8.37
CA GLN A 159 2.00 -7.78 -8.72
C GLN A 159 0.92 -7.14 -7.85
N ASN A 160 1.26 -6.79 -6.62
CA ASN A 160 0.34 -6.11 -5.72
C ASN A 160 0.37 -4.59 -5.97
N TRP A 161 1.55 -4.06 -6.29
CA TRP A 161 1.76 -2.63 -6.58
C TRP A 161 1.04 -2.15 -7.84
N ASN A 162 1.14 -2.91 -8.93
CA ASN A 162 0.49 -2.57 -10.20
C ASN A 162 -0.91 -3.19 -10.32
N ASN A 163 -1.51 -3.66 -9.22
CA ASN A 163 -2.79 -4.34 -9.27
C ASN A 163 -3.94 -3.34 -9.48
N LYS A 164 -4.93 -3.70 -10.29
CA LYS A 164 -6.18 -2.95 -10.40
C LYS A 164 -7.13 -3.21 -9.22
N ASP A 165 -6.86 -4.25 -8.44
CA ASP A 165 -7.58 -4.59 -7.22
C ASP A 165 -7.16 -3.67 -6.07
N ALA A 166 -8.06 -2.76 -5.69
CA ALA A 166 -7.84 -1.76 -4.64
C ALA A 166 -7.35 -2.38 -3.32
N ASN A 167 -7.87 -3.56 -2.93
CA ASN A 167 -7.49 -4.21 -1.66
C ASN A 167 -6.02 -4.68 -1.65
N LYS A 168 -5.48 -5.05 -2.81
CA LYS A 168 -4.07 -5.50 -2.92
C LYS A 168 -3.12 -4.31 -3.01
N GLN A 169 -3.58 -3.23 -3.60
CA GLN A 169 -2.85 -1.97 -3.66
C GLN A 169 -2.77 -1.34 -2.26
N GLU A 170 -3.87 -1.31 -1.52
CA GLU A 170 -3.95 -0.84 -0.13
C GLU A 170 -2.97 -1.58 0.78
N LYS A 171 -2.93 -2.92 0.71
CA LYS A 171 -1.94 -3.71 1.47
C LYS A 171 -0.49 -3.36 1.12
N SER A 172 -0.21 -3.01 -0.13
CA SER A 172 1.15 -2.62 -0.54
C SER A 172 1.50 -1.22 -0.04
N GLN A 173 0.52 -0.32 -0.01
CA GLN A 173 0.67 1.02 0.58
C GLN A 173 0.90 0.92 2.09
N GLU A 174 0.12 0.11 2.80
CA GLU A 174 0.32 -0.13 4.23
C GLU A 174 1.73 -0.66 4.56
N GLN A 175 2.26 -1.54 3.71
CA GLN A 175 3.64 -2.03 3.84
C GLN A 175 4.67 -0.91 3.67
N ILE A 176 4.46 -0.01 2.71
CA ILE A 176 5.32 1.17 2.49
C ILE A 176 5.22 2.13 3.67
N ASP A 177 4.02 2.38 4.20
CA ASP A 177 3.79 3.23 5.38
C ASP A 177 4.55 2.72 6.60
N ASN A 178 4.41 1.42 6.88
CA ASN A 178 5.06 0.80 8.02
C ASN A 178 6.58 0.86 7.87
N PHE A 179 7.10 0.67 6.66
CA PHE A 179 8.53 0.79 6.39
C PHE A 179 9.04 2.22 6.47
N ALA A 180 8.28 3.22 5.99
CA ALA A 180 8.59 4.63 6.16
C ALA A 180 8.70 5.00 7.65
N ARG A 181 7.78 4.52 8.48
CA ARG A 181 7.85 4.72 9.94
C ARG A 181 9.05 4.04 10.56
N ASP A 182 9.39 2.82 10.14
CA ASP A 182 10.58 2.11 10.63
C ASP A 182 11.87 2.87 10.31
N ILE A 183 11.97 3.43 9.09
CA ILE A 183 13.07 4.30 8.68
C ILE A 183 13.18 5.50 9.61
N LEU A 184 12.08 6.23 9.84
CA LEU A 184 12.08 7.41 10.69
C LEU A 184 12.46 7.06 12.13
N GLN A 185 11.82 6.05 12.73
CA GLN A 185 12.07 5.66 14.13
C GLN A 185 13.51 5.21 14.36
N LYS A 186 14.04 4.33 13.51
CA LYS A 186 15.40 3.81 13.65
C LYS A 186 16.49 4.79 13.24
N SER A 187 16.13 5.84 12.50
CA SER A 187 17.00 7.00 12.21
C SER A 187 16.85 8.12 13.26
N GLU A 188 16.14 7.85 14.37
CA GLU A 188 15.91 8.81 15.47
C GLU A 188 15.21 10.10 15.00
N ILE A 189 14.34 9.97 13.99
CA ILE A 189 13.49 11.03 13.46
C ILE A 189 12.11 10.88 14.08
N ARG A 190 11.56 11.96 14.62
CA ARG A 190 10.26 11.92 15.30
C ARG A 190 9.15 11.70 14.28
N VAL A 191 8.25 10.78 14.62
CA VAL A 191 7.09 10.44 13.78
C VAL A 191 5.84 11.07 14.39
N TYR A 192 4.88 11.49 13.57
CA TYR A 192 3.53 11.72 14.07
C TYR A 192 3.01 10.42 14.69
N SER A 193 2.66 10.44 15.97
CA SER A 193 1.85 9.35 16.55
C SER A 193 0.60 9.23 15.68
N LYS A 194 0.30 8.04 15.14
CA LYS A 194 -1.07 7.78 14.69
C LYS A 194 -1.96 8.17 15.87
N ASP A 195 -2.93 9.04 15.63
CA ASP A 195 -3.81 9.54 16.69
C ASP A 195 -4.35 8.31 17.45
N PRO A 196 -4.29 8.25 18.80
CA PRO A 196 -4.72 7.07 19.54
C PRO A 196 -6.15 6.64 19.17
N ILE A 197 -6.98 7.62 18.83
CA ILE A 197 -8.35 7.47 18.34
C ILE A 197 -8.39 6.71 17.01
N ILE A 198 -7.51 7.06 16.06
CA ILE A 198 -7.43 6.40 14.75
C ILE A 198 -6.92 4.96 14.92
N GLN A 199 -5.93 4.72 15.79
CA GLN A 199 -5.45 3.36 16.09
C GLN A 199 -6.52 2.49 16.77
N GLN A 200 -7.43 3.10 17.52
CA GLN A 200 -8.51 2.40 18.19
C GLN A 200 -9.64 2.09 17.20
N GLN A 201 -9.96 3.01 16.29
CA GLN A 201 -10.91 2.81 15.21
C GLN A 201 -10.45 1.71 14.22
N GLU A 202 -9.17 1.70 13.81
CA GLU A 202 -8.61 0.65 12.96
C GLU A 202 -8.68 -0.73 13.64
N ARG A 203 -8.40 -0.81 14.94
CA ARG A 203 -8.53 -2.06 15.73
C ARG A 203 -9.97 -2.55 15.80
N GLU A 204 -10.92 -1.64 16.03
CA GLU A 204 -12.35 -1.97 16.08
C GLU A 204 -12.88 -2.44 14.71
N GLU A 205 -12.37 -1.87 13.61
CA GLU A 205 -12.76 -2.26 12.26
C GLU A 205 -12.20 -3.64 11.88
N ASP A 206 -10.94 -3.92 12.23
CA ASP A 206 -10.32 -5.24 12.03
C ASP A 206 -11.00 -6.34 12.86
N GLU A 207 -11.39 -6.04 14.10
CA GLU A 207 -12.19 -6.96 14.91
C GLU A 207 -13.56 -7.23 14.28
N LYS A 208 -14.23 -6.19 13.76
CA LYS A 208 -15.49 -6.36 13.02
C LYS A 208 -15.31 -7.25 11.78
N LYS A 209 -14.27 -7.03 10.97
CA LYS A 209 -13.96 -7.86 9.79
C LYS A 209 -13.71 -9.32 10.17
N LYS A 210 -12.94 -9.58 11.24
CA LYS A 210 -12.72 -10.94 11.76
C LYS A 210 -14.01 -11.61 12.25
N GLN A 211 -14.88 -10.87 12.95
CA GLN A 211 -16.17 -11.38 13.40
C GLN A 211 -17.11 -11.71 12.23
N GLU A 212 -17.11 -10.91 11.17
CA GLU A 212 -17.89 -11.20 9.96
C GLU A 212 -17.39 -12.45 9.22
N GLU A 213 -16.08 -12.64 9.10
CA GLU A 213 -15.53 -13.88 8.53
C GLU A 213 -15.88 -15.12 9.36
N LEU A 214 -15.83 -15.02 10.69
CA LEU A 214 -16.24 -16.09 11.60
C LEU A 214 -17.73 -16.42 11.47
N LYS A 215 -18.59 -15.41 11.32
CA LYS A 215 -20.02 -15.61 11.05
C LYS A 215 -20.25 -16.29 9.70
N LYS A 216 -19.57 -15.84 8.64
CA LYS A 216 -19.64 -16.47 7.31
C LYS A 216 -19.23 -17.95 7.38
N LYS A 217 -18.12 -18.28 8.06
CA LYS A 217 -17.67 -19.68 8.25
C LYS A 217 -18.66 -20.53 9.05
N LYS A 218 -19.31 -19.98 10.09
CA LYS A 218 -20.35 -20.70 10.86
C LYS A 218 -21.59 -20.99 10.01
N VAL A 219 -22.04 -20.03 9.20
CA VAL A 219 -23.17 -20.22 8.29
C VAL A 219 -22.88 -21.31 7.27
N THR A 220 -21.67 -21.36 6.69
CA THR A 220 -21.27 -22.43 5.75
C THR A 220 -21.26 -23.80 6.41
N LYS A 221 -20.87 -23.89 7.68
CA LYS A 221 -20.84 -25.14 8.45
C LYS A 221 -22.26 -25.64 8.77
N GLN A 222 -23.19 -24.75 9.14
CA GLN A 222 -24.60 -25.10 9.35
C GLN A 222 -25.31 -25.51 8.05
N THR A 223 -25.02 -24.87 6.91
CA THR A 223 -25.58 -25.30 5.61
C THR A 223 -25.08 -26.69 5.21
N SER A 224 -23.81 -27.03 5.51
CA SER A 224 -23.31 -28.40 5.26
C SER A 224 -23.94 -29.46 6.17
N THR A 225 -24.38 -29.09 7.38
CA THR A 225 -25.09 -30.01 8.28
C THR A 225 -26.56 -30.22 7.88
N ILE A 226 -27.22 -29.19 7.34
CA ILE A 226 -28.60 -29.30 6.85
C ILE A 226 -28.66 -30.15 5.57
N ILE A 227 -27.66 -30.05 4.69
CA ILE A 227 -27.61 -30.87 3.45
C ILE A 227 -27.39 -32.37 3.76
N ASN A 228 -26.72 -32.71 4.86
CA ASN A 228 -26.54 -34.11 5.29
C ASN A 228 -27.64 -34.61 6.25
N GLY A 229 -28.58 -33.75 6.68
CA GLY A 229 -29.64 -34.08 7.63
C GLY A 229 -30.99 -34.40 7.00
N THR A 230 -31.09 -34.40 5.67
CA THR A 230 -32.34 -34.65 4.92
C THR A 230 -32.46 -36.07 4.33
N ASP A 231 -31.60 -37.01 4.74
CA ASP A 231 -31.62 -38.40 4.28
C ASP A 231 -32.02 -39.44 5.36
N GLU A 232 -32.57 -39.01 6.50
CA GLU A 232 -33.06 -39.92 7.55
C GLU A 232 -34.54 -39.66 7.86
N HIS A 233 -35.43 -40.24 7.05
CA HIS A 233 -36.55 -41.07 7.52
C HIS A 233 -37.43 -41.49 6.33
N THR A 234 -37.20 -42.70 5.86
CA THR A 234 -38.27 -43.64 5.52
C THR A 234 -37.76 -45.02 5.85
N GLU A 235 -38.02 -45.46 7.09
CA GLU A 235 -38.07 -46.87 7.39
C GLU A 235 -39.13 -47.50 6.50
N ASN A 236 -38.71 -48.42 5.63
CA ASN A 236 -39.59 -49.51 5.27
C ASN A 236 -38.77 -50.80 5.23
N THR A 237 -39.06 -51.62 6.23
CA THR A 237 -38.62 -52.99 6.41
C THR A 237 -38.89 -53.82 5.17
N GLY A 238 -37.85 -54.40 4.56
CA GLY A 238 -38.03 -55.22 3.37
C GLY A 238 -36.73 -55.84 2.85
N ASN A 239 -36.29 -56.90 3.53
CA ASN A 239 -35.58 -58.06 3.00
C ASN A 239 -34.40 -57.81 2.02
N LYS A 240 -33.19 -57.80 2.57
CA LYS A 240 -31.91 -57.60 1.86
C LYS A 240 -31.33 -58.88 1.22
N ASP A 241 -32.16 -59.83 0.77
CA ASP A 241 -31.68 -61.04 0.09
C ASP A 241 -32.66 -61.53 -0.99
N SER A 242 -32.73 -60.88 -2.16
CA SER A 242 -33.46 -61.43 -3.33
C SER A 242 -33.28 -60.66 -4.67
N TRP A 243 -32.10 -60.13 -5.04
CA TRP A 243 -31.92 -59.58 -6.41
C TRP A 243 -30.60 -59.94 -7.09
N LYS A 244 -29.99 -61.06 -6.68
CA LYS A 244 -29.11 -61.83 -7.58
C LYS A 244 -29.99 -62.90 -8.24
N ASN A 245 -30.02 -62.91 -9.57
CA ASN A 245 -30.71 -63.85 -10.46
C ASN A 245 -32.17 -63.52 -10.83
N LYS A 246 -32.33 -62.51 -11.69
CA LYS A 246 -33.14 -62.68 -12.90
C LYS A 246 -32.58 -61.82 -14.02
N ILE A 247 -31.53 -62.33 -14.65
CA ILE A 247 -31.08 -61.83 -15.95
C ILE A 247 -32.15 -62.24 -16.94
N ILE A 248 -33.08 -61.33 -17.25
CA ILE A 248 -33.86 -61.42 -18.47
C ILE A 248 -32.85 -61.20 -19.60
N GLN A 249 -32.59 -62.26 -20.39
CA GLN A 249 -31.89 -62.13 -21.66
C GLN A 249 -32.75 -61.28 -22.59
N VAL A 250 -32.47 -59.98 -22.60
CA VAL A 250 -32.96 -59.09 -23.65
C VAL A 250 -31.94 -59.15 -24.80
N PRO A 251 -32.38 -59.43 -26.05
CA PRO A 251 -31.48 -59.55 -27.19
C PRO A 251 -30.61 -58.29 -27.36
N GLY A 252 -29.34 -58.50 -27.74
CA GLY A 252 -28.25 -57.53 -27.64
C GLY A 252 -28.48 -56.14 -28.24
N LYS A 253 -29.46 -55.96 -29.13
CA LYS A 253 -29.81 -54.65 -29.71
C LYS A 253 -30.66 -53.75 -28.80
N ALA A 254 -31.38 -54.29 -27.82
CA ALA A 254 -32.21 -53.46 -26.93
C ALA A 254 -31.41 -52.83 -25.77
N LYS A 255 -30.30 -53.45 -25.36
CA LYS A 255 -29.41 -52.94 -24.31
C LYS A 255 -28.77 -51.61 -24.72
N GLU A 256 -28.29 -51.50 -25.95
CA GLU A 256 -27.70 -50.25 -26.49
C GLU A 256 -28.72 -49.10 -26.55
N ILE A 257 -29.98 -49.40 -26.88
CA ILE A 257 -31.04 -48.39 -26.96
C ILE A 257 -31.38 -47.85 -25.56
N THR A 258 -31.55 -48.71 -24.55
CA THR A 258 -31.81 -48.26 -23.17
C THR A 258 -30.63 -47.52 -22.53
N GLN A 259 -29.38 -47.90 -22.83
CA GLN A 259 -28.19 -47.20 -22.33
C GLN A 259 -27.95 -45.87 -23.05
N GLY A 260 -28.32 -45.78 -24.33
CA GLY A 260 -28.35 -44.52 -25.10
C GLY A 260 -29.36 -43.52 -24.53
N PHE A 261 -30.59 -43.96 -24.24
CA PHE A 261 -31.63 -43.10 -23.66
C PHE A 261 -31.27 -42.61 -22.24
N LEU A 262 -30.72 -43.48 -21.38
CA LEU A 262 -30.27 -43.08 -20.04
C LEU A 262 -29.13 -42.05 -20.07
N ASN A 263 -28.21 -42.18 -21.03
CA ASN A 263 -27.11 -41.22 -21.25
C ASN A 263 -27.59 -39.88 -21.83
N ILE A 264 -28.64 -39.87 -22.65
CA ILE A 264 -29.25 -38.64 -23.18
C ILE A 264 -30.02 -37.92 -22.08
N PHE A 265 -30.79 -38.64 -21.26
CA PHE A 265 -31.59 -38.06 -20.16
C PHE A 265 -30.70 -37.45 -19.06
N THR A 266 -29.62 -38.15 -18.68
CA THR A 266 -28.64 -37.65 -17.68
C THR A 266 -27.80 -36.48 -18.20
N LYS A 267 -27.49 -36.43 -19.51
CA LYS A 267 -26.83 -35.26 -20.13
C LYS A 267 -27.74 -34.05 -20.20
N LYS A 268 -29.05 -34.23 -20.45
CA LYS A 268 -30.03 -33.14 -20.51
C LYS A 268 -30.25 -32.50 -19.14
N ASN A 269 -30.48 -33.31 -18.09
CA ASN A 269 -30.62 -32.80 -16.71
C ASN A 269 -29.35 -32.08 -16.20
N LYS A 270 -28.15 -32.57 -16.55
CA LYS A 270 -26.89 -31.89 -16.20
C LYS A 270 -26.67 -30.57 -16.95
N LYS A 271 -27.28 -30.41 -18.13
CA LYS A 271 -27.22 -29.15 -18.90
C LYS A 271 -28.16 -28.12 -18.27
N ASP A 272 -29.37 -28.55 -17.91
CA ASP A 272 -30.38 -27.67 -17.30
C ASP A 272 -29.94 -27.19 -15.90
N GLU A 273 -29.30 -28.04 -15.08
CA GLU A 273 -28.70 -27.63 -13.81
C GLU A 273 -27.54 -26.64 -13.98
N LYS A 274 -26.73 -26.79 -15.03
CA LYS A 274 -25.62 -25.86 -15.31
C LYS A 274 -26.16 -24.50 -15.75
N GLU A 275 -27.19 -24.48 -16.57
CA GLU A 275 -27.84 -23.23 -17.00
C GLU A 275 -28.47 -22.49 -15.81
N GLN A 276 -29.18 -23.20 -14.92
CA GLN A 276 -29.71 -22.60 -13.68
C GLN A 276 -28.62 -22.08 -12.74
N LYS A 277 -27.46 -22.76 -12.64
CA LYS A 277 -26.32 -22.28 -11.84
C LYS A 277 -25.67 -21.04 -12.44
N ILE A 278 -25.60 -20.94 -13.76
CA ILE A 278 -25.07 -19.76 -14.46
C ILE A 278 -26.01 -18.56 -14.27
N GLU A 279 -27.33 -18.78 -14.35
CA GLU A 279 -28.33 -17.73 -14.16
C GLU A 279 -28.32 -17.18 -12.73
N LYS A 280 -28.30 -18.06 -11.72
CA LYS A 280 -28.16 -17.65 -10.30
C LYS A 280 -26.85 -16.90 -10.05
N LYS A 281 -25.75 -17.29 -10.70
CA LYS A 281 -24.46 -16.60 -10.56
C LYS A 281 -24.53 -15.18 -11.14
N LYS A 282 -25.16 -14.99 -12.31
CA LYS A 282 -25.37 -13.66 -12.90
C LYS A 282 -26.23 -12.77 -12.01
N GLU A 283 -27.30 -13.31 -11.44
CA GLU A 283 -28.18 -12.56 -10.52
C GLU A 283 -27.44 -12.07 -9.26
N ILE A 284 -26.55 -12.91 -8.72
CA ILE A 284 -25.70 -12.55 -7.57
C ILE A 284 -24.66 -11.48 -7.97
N GLU A 285 -24.02 -11.61 -9.12
CA GLU A 285 -23.06 -10.62 -9.63
C GLU A 285 -23.72 -9.26 -9.84
N ASP A 286 -24.93 -9.22 -10.38
CA ASP A 286 -25.70 -7.98 -10.56
C ASP A 286 -26.13 -7.35 -9.22
N LYS A 287 -26.52 -8.16 -8.22
CA LYS A 287 -26.83 -7.68 -6.87
C LYS A 287 -25.59 -7.06 -6.20
N ILE A 288 -24.43 -7.72 -6.28
CA ILE A 288 -23.16 -7.21 -5.74
C ILE A 288 -22.78 -5.91 -6.44
N LYS A 289 -22.93 -5.82 -7.76
CA LYS A 289 -22.63 -4.60 -8.52
C LYS A 289 -23.50 -3.43 -8.06
N LYS A 290 -24.81 -3.64 -7.91
CA LYS A 290 -25.75 -2.61 -7.43
C LYS A 290 -25.44 -2.17 -5.99
N GLU A 291 -25.05 -3.09 -5.11
CA GLU A 291 -24.65 -2.74 -3.74
C GLU A 291 -23.37 -1.90 -3.70
N LYS A 292 -22.37 -2.24 -4.53
CA LYS A 292 -21.13 -1.45 -4.66
C LYS A 292 -21.41 -0.04 -5.17
N GLU A 293 -22.20 0.10 -6.24
CA GLU A 293 -22.59 1.42 -6.77
C GLU A 293 -23.33 2.26 -5.71
N LYS A 294 -24.18 1.62 -4.88
CA LYS A 294 -24.87 2.29 -3.77
C LYS A 294 -23.93 2.70 -2.63
N GLN A 295 -22.90 1.90 -2.34
CA GLN A 295 -21.88 2.23 -1.34
C GLN A 295 -20.99 3.38 -1.82
N GLU A 296 -20.49 3.33 -3.06
CA GLU A 296 -19.69 4.39 -3.66
C GLU A 296 -20.44 5.73 -3.70
N LYS A 297 -21.76 5.70 -3.99
CA LYS A 297 -22.58 6.91 -3.97
C LYS A 297 -22.69 7.51 -2.55
N LYS A 298 -22.90 6.67 -1.53
CA LYS A 298 -22.96 7.12 -0.13
C LYS A 298 -21.63 7.67 0.37
N GLU A 299 -20.52 7.08 -0.06
CA GLU A 299 -19.18 7.54 0.31
C GLU A 299 -18.87 8.90 -0.34
N LYS A 300 -19.20 9.07 -1.62
CA LYS A 300 -19.10 10.38 -2.30
C LYS A 300 -19.93 11.46 -1.61
N GLU A 301 -21.17 11.15 -1.23
CA GLU A 301 -22.04 12.09 -0.50
C GLU A 301 -21.44 12.49 0.86
N LYS A 302 -20.82 11.55 1.59
CA LYS A 302 -20.13 11.85 2.86
C LYS A 302 -18.91 12.74 2.67
N ILE A 303 -18.06 12.43 1.68
CA ILE A 303 -16.87 13.24 1.38
C ILE A 303 -17.28 14.67 1.01
N GLU A 304 -18.31 14.83 0.18
CA GLU A 304 -18.82 16.16 -0.20
C GLU A 304 -19.37 16.93 1.01
N GLU A 305 -20.05 16.25 1.95
CA GLU A 305 -20.53 16.87 3.19
C GLU A 305 -19.38 17.31 4.11
N GLU A 306 -18.34 16.49 4.24
CA GLU A 306 -17.15 16.83 5.04
C GLU A 306 -16.36 18.00 4.43
N GLU A 307 -16.20 18.03 3.11
CA GLU A 307 -15.57 19.16 2.41
C GLU A 307 -16.37 20.46 2.60
N ARG A 308 -17.71 20.40 2.51
CA ARG A 308 -18.57 21.57 2.78
C ARG A 308 -18.37 22.09 4.21
N LYS A 309 -18.33 21.21 5.22
CA LYS A 309 -18.07 21.59 6.61
C LYS A 309 -16.68 22.20 6.79
N ARG A 310 -15.66 21.65 6.13
CA ARG A 310 -14.28 22.16 6.18
C ARG A 310 -14.19 23.58 5.58
N VAL A 311 -14.82 23.81 4.43
CA VAL A 311 -14.88 25.13 3.79
C VAL A 311 -15.63 26.14 4.66
N GLU A 312 -16.72 25.74 5.31
CA GLU A 312 -17.46 26.61 6.23
C GLU A 312 -16.61 27.02 7.45
N ASN A 313 -15.86 26.06 8.02
CA ASN A 313 -14.97 26.33 9.14
C ASN A 313 -13.81 27.27 8.77
N LEU A 314 -13.22 27.09 7.59
CA LEU A 314 -12.18 27.99 7.08
C LEU A 314 -12.71 29.42 6.90
N LYS A 315 -13.93 29.59 6.36
CA LYS A 315 -14.57 30.91 6.24
C LYS A 315 -14.79 31.57 7.59
N LYS A 316 -15.20 30.81 8.62
CA LYS A 316 -15.35 31.32 9.99
C LYS A 316 -14.00 31.74 10.58
N GLU A 317 -12.95 30.97 10.35
CA GLU A 317 -11.59 31.29 10.81
C GLU A 317 -11.05 32.57 10.15
N GLU A 318 -11.21 32.72 8.84
CA GLU A 318 -10.83 33.92 8.10
C GLU A 318 -11.58 35.16 8.59
N GLN A 319 -12.91 35.06 8.82
CA GLN A 319 -13.69 36.16 9.38
C GLN A 319 -13.21 36.56 10.78
N ASN A 320 -12.81 35.60 11.61
CA ASN A 320 -12.27 35.89 12.94
C ASN A 320 -10.91 36.58 12.86
N LYS A 321 -10.03 36.15 11.94
CA LYS A 321 -8.72 36.80 11.70
C LYS A 321 -8.91 38.24 11.21
N LEU A 322 -9.85 38.49 10.30
CA LEU A 322 -10.17 39.84 9.83
C LEU A 322 -10.65 40.75 10.97
N LYS A 323 -11.54 40.25 11.85
CA LYS A 323 -11.99 41.00 13.03
C LYS A 323 -10.84 41.34 13.99
N GLU A 324 -9.89 40.41 14.16
CA GLU A 324 -8.72 40.65 15.01
C GLU A 324 -7.78 41.72 14.42
N ILE A 325 -7.55 41.68 13.10
CA ILE A 325 -6.78 42.69 12.38
C ILE A 325 -7.45 44.05 12.49
N GLU A 326 -8.76 44.13 12.26
CA GLU A 326 -9.51 45.38 12.37
C GLU A 326 -9.44 45.97 13.79
N LYS A 327 -9.50 45.12 14.82
CA LYS A 327 -9.33 45.54 16.22
C LYS A 327 -7.93 46.11 16.47
N LYS A 328 -6.87 45.44 16.00
CA LYS A 328 -5.48 45.92 16.14
C LYS A 328 -5.27 47.26 15.42
N ALA A 329 -5.81 47.41 14.21
CA ALA A 329 -5.74 48.66 13.45
C ALA A 329 -6.41 49.83 14.19
N LYS A 330 -7.59 49.61 14.79
CA LYS A 330 -8.27 50.63 15.60
C LYS A 330 -7.49 51.01 16.86
N GLU A 331 -6.82 50.06 17.50
CA GLU A 331 -5.95 50.33 18.65
C GLU A 331 -4.71 51.14 18.27
N GLU A 332 -4.08 50.84 17.13
CA GLU A 332 -2.93 51.62 16.61
C GLU A 332 -3.33 53.03 16.20
N GLU A 333 -4.48 53.19 15.53
CA GLU A 333 -5.00 54.51 15.15
C GLU A 333 -5.24 55.39 16.38
N LYS A 334 -5.77 54.80 17.47
CA LYS A 334 -5.96 55.50 18.75
C LYS A 334 -4.61 55.96 19.35
N LYS A 335 -3.60 55.09 19.34
CA LYS A 335 -2.24 55.43 19.83
C LYS A 335 -1.62 56.56 19.02
N LEU A 336 -1.77 56.54 17.69
CA LEU A 336 -1.27 57.61 16.81
C LEU A 336 -1.97 58.94 17.08
N LYS A 337 -3.30 58.95 17.29
CA LYS A 337 -4.05 60.15 17.67
C LYS A 337 -3.60 60.73 19.01
N GLU A 338 -3.34 59.89 20.00
CA GLU A 338 -2.81 60.33 21.31
C GLU A 338 -1.38 60.89 21.20
N ALA A 339 -0.51 60.24 20.43
CA ALA A 339 0.84 60.73 20.16
C ALA A 339 0.83 62.09 19.44
N GLY A 340 -0.04 62.25 18.43
CA GLY A 340 -0.22 63.51 17.71
C GLY A 340 -0.68 64.67 18.61
N LYS A 341 -1.61 64.41 19.55
CA LYS A 341 -2.03 65.41 20.54
C LYS A 341 -0.87 65.85 21.44
N LYS A 342 -0.12 64.89 21.99
CA LYS A 342 1.06 65.18 22.84
C LYS A 342 2.13 65.98 22.10
N ALA A 343 2.39 65.65 20.84
CA ALA A 343 3.35 66.38 20.01
C ALA A 343 2.92 67.84 19.77
N LYS A 344 1.63 68.07 19.52
CA LYS A 344 1.07 69.41 19.34
C LYS A 344 1.16 70.26 20.62
N GLU A 345 0.86 69.67 21.78
CA GLU A 345 1.03 70.34 23.08
C GLU A 345 2.49 70.69 23.38
N ALA A 346 3.43 69.79 23.05
CA ALA A 346 4.86 70.04 23.23
C ALA A 346 5.38 71.16 22.31
N LEU A 347 4.87 71.25 21.08
CA LEU A 347 5.20 72.34 20.14
C LEU A 347 4.70 73.69 20.67
N ASN A 348 3.45 73.75 21.13
CA ASN A 348 2.85 74.97 21.68
C ASN A 348 3.53 75.47 22.96
N LYS A 349 4.24 74.61 23.71
CA LYS A 349 5.06 75.04 24.86
C LYS A 349 6.42 75.63 24.47
N LYS A 350 6.91 75.34 23.26
CA LYS A 350 8.21 75.81 22.77
C LYS A 350 8.12 77.16 22.06
N ILE A 351 6.96 77.46 21.48
CA ILE A 351 6.58 78.78 20.98
C ILE A 351 6.19 79.63 22.18
#